data_AF-A0ABD3DNE0-F1
#
_entry.id   AF-A0ABD3DNE0-F1
#
_cell.length_a   1.000
_cell.length_b   1.000
_cell.length_c   1.000
_cell.angle_alpha   90.00
_cell.angle_beta   90.00
_cell.angle_gamma   90.00
#
_symmetry.space_group_name_H-M   'P 1'
#
loop_
_entity.id
_entity.type
_entity.pdbx_description
1 polymer ?
#
loop_
_entity_poly.entity_id
_entity_poly.type
_entity_poly.pdbx_seq_one_letter_code
_entity_poly.pdbx_strand_id
1 'polypeptide(L)'
;MWMEQVVKYQVSLKINADSSFKDGGAMAGLVVRNHNGTFIYASTHKHTCLDATVAESLALLDACILLSMLGIKNAIIESDSLIAISSILSNASECHWNINPIIDRIKRCWNGWPNWVFKFAPRSANGSAHALANWALFCNFEGCVPLNLIPVSVFCDLGHPLDLII
;
A
#
# COMPACT_ATOMS: atom_id res chain seq x y z
N MET A 1 -21.86 0.36 -4.54
CA MET A 1 -21.74 0.46 -3.07
C MET A 1 -20.34 0.82 -2.57
N TRP A 2 -19.27 0.03 -2.76
CA TRP A 2 -17.92 0.39 -2.25
C TRP A 2 -17.12 1.33 -3.18
N MET A 3 -17.20 1.13 -4.51
CA MET A 3 -16.56 2.03 -5.49
C MET A 3 -17.09 3.47 -5.39
N GLU A 4 -18.37 3.65 -5.04
CA GLU A 4 -19.00 4.98 -4.89
C GLU A 4 -18.40 5.78 -3.74
N GLN A 5 -18.02 5.13 -2.64
CA GLN A 5 -17.36 5.80 -1.52
C GLN A 5 -15.98 6.30 -1.93
N VAL A 6 -15.17 5.49 -2.62
CA VAL A 6 -13.82 5.88 -3.06
C VAL A 6 -13.87 7.01 -4.10
N VAL A 7 -14.79 6.92 -5.07
CA VAL A 7 -14.95 7.94 -6.12
C VAL A 7 -15.47 9.28 -5.57
N LYS A 8 -16.24 9.27 -4.47
CA LYS A 8 -16.76 10.50 -3.83
C LYS A 8 -15.66 11.39 -3.23
N TYR A 9 -14.51 10.82 -2.82
CA TYR A 9 -13.41 11.56 -2.18
C TYR A 9 -12.27 11.97 -3.13
N GLN A 10 -12.57 12.14 -4.43
CA GLN A 10 -11.66 12.36 -5.58
C GLN A 10 -10.65 13.53 -5.53
N VAL A 11 -10.47 14.21 -4.40
CA VAL A 11 -9.55 15.36 -4.28
C VAL A 11 -8.09 14.88 -4.32
N SER A 12 -7.75 13.84 -3.56
CA SER A 12 -6.47 13.11 -3.58
C SER A 12 -6.54 11.96 -2.57
N LEU A 13 -6.10 10.76 -2.95
CA LEU A 13 -6.01 9.62 -2.02
C LEU A 13 -4.58 9.43 -1.55
N LYS A 14 -4.43 9.00 -0.30
CA LYS A 14 -3.17 8.47 0.22
C LYS A 14 -3.29 6.97 0.36
N ILE A 15 -2.27 6.23 -0.05
CA ILE A 15 -2.17 4.79 0.17
C ILE A 15 -0.86 4.47 0.89
N ASN A 16 -0.99 3.85 2.05
CA ASN A 16 0.12 3.28 2.81
C ASN A 16 0.24 1.81 2.43
N ALA A 17 1.42 1.40 1.97
CA ALA A 17 1.74 0.05 1.57
C ALA A 17 2.88 -0.48 2.43
N ASP A 18 2.72 -1.72 2.89
CA ASP A 18 3.75 -2.47 3.61
C ASP A 18 3.57 -3.96 3.37
N SER A 19 4.54 -4.78 3.77
CA SER A 19 4.43 -6.22 3.69
C SER A 19 4.86 -6.95 4.97
N SER A 20 4.34 -8.15 5.16
CA SER A 20 4.84 -9.11 6.14
C SER A 20 5.37 -10.32 5.40
N PHE A 21 6.62 -10.70 5.68
CA PHE A 21 7.33 -11.78 5.00
C PHE A 21 7.80 -12.83 6.02
N LYS A 22 7.53 -14.10 5.74
CA LYS A 22 7.95 -15.23 6.56
C LYS A 22 8.10 -16.49 5.71
N ASP A 23 9.27 -17.13 5.79
CA ASP A 23 9.56 -18.44 5.20
C ASP A 23 9.19 -18.56 3.70
N GLY A 24 9.45 -17.50 2.92
CA GLY A 24 9.15 -17.43 1.48
C GLY A 24 7.73 -16.98 1.14
N GLY A 25 6.81 -16.97 2.11
CA GLY A 25 5.48 -16.39 1.98
C GLY A 25 5.48 -14.90 2.34
N ALA A 26 4.70 -14.11 1.61
CA ALA A 26 4.47 -12.71 1.94
C ALA A 26 2.99 -12.33 1.85
N MET A 27 2.61 -11.33 2.63
CA MET A 27 1.31 -10.68 2.56
C MET A 27 1.52 -9.17 2.52
N ALA A 28 1.05 -8.53 1.45
CA ALA A 28 0.98 -7.08 1.38
C ALA A 28 -0.25 -6.57 2.15
N GLY A 29 -0.10 -5.44 2.83
CA GLY A 29 -1.18 -4.70 3.46
C GLY A 29 -1.26 -3.30 2.86
N LEU A 30 -2.42 -2.96 2.30
CA LEU A 30 -2.69 -1.65 1.71
C LEU A 30 -3.76 -0.93 2.52
N VAL A 31 -3.45 0.27 2.99
CA VAL A 31 -4.38 1.15 3.72
C VAL A 31 -4.60 2.42 2.91
N VAL A 32 -5.84 2.65 2.49
CA VAL A 32 -6.24 3.81 1.68
C VAL A 32 -6.95 4.84 2.55
N ARG A 33 -6.54 6.09 2.42
CA ARG A 33 -7.02 7.23 3.21
C ARG A 33 -7.43 8.40 2.33
N ASN A 34 -8.36 9.21 2.84
CA ASN A 34 -8.68 10.52 2.25
C ASN A 34 -7.61 11.57 2.65
N HIS A 35 -7.81 12.81 2.17
CA HIS A 35 -6.96 13.96 2.50
C HIS A 35 -6.92 14.34 3.99
N ASN A 36 -7.91 13.93 4.78
CA ASN A 36 -7.93 14.13 6.24
C ASN A 36 -7.23 13.01 7.01
N GLY A 37 -6.65 12.03 6.31
CA GLY A 37 -6.02 10.86 6.94
C GLY A 37 -7.02 9.80 7.41
N THR A 38 -8.31 9.96 7.11
CA THR A 38 -9.35 9.01 7.49
C THR A 38 -9.30 7.76 6.62
N PHE A 39 -9.41 6.57 7.23
CA PHE A 39 -9.44 5.31 6.51
C PHE A 39 -10.69 5.19 5.65
N ILE A 40 -10.50 4.90 4.37
CA ILE A 40 -11.59 4.63 3.41
C ILE A 40 -11.67 3.15 3.09
N TYR A 41 -10.52 2.50 2.94
CA TYR A 41 -10.44 1.16 2.38
C TYR A 41 -9.15 0.46 2.81
N ALA A 42 -9.19 -0.87 2.90
CA ALA A 42 -8.02 -1.71 3.11
C ALA A 42 -8.09 -2.94 2.21
N SER A 43 -6.93 -3.42 1.75
CA SER A 43 -6.82 -4.68 1.03
C SER A 43 -5.50 -5.38 1.30
N THR A 44 -5.51 -6.69 1.16
CA THR A 44 -4.33 -7.53 1.32
C THR A 44 -4.10 -8.39 0.08
N HIS A 45 -2.84 -8.68 -0.22
CA HIS A 45 -2.45 -9.43 -1.43
C HIS A 45 -1.37 -10.44 -1.07
N LYS A 46 -1.56 -11.69 -1.49
CA LYS A 46 -0.67 -12.79 -1.12
C LYS A 46 0.42 -12.98 -2.18
N HIS A 47 1.65 -13.16 -1.72
CA HIS A 47 2.79 -13.37 -2.59
C HIS A 47 3.69 -14.52 -2.10
N THR A 48 4.52 -15.02 -3.01
CA THR A 48 5.68 -15.85 -2.70
C THR A 48 6.90 -15.16 -3.27
N CYS A 49 7.90 -14.92 -2.43
CA CYS A 49 9.07 -14.15 -2.80
C CYS A 49 10.31 -14.59 -2.03
N LEU A 50 11.47 -14.09 -2.44
CA LEU A 50 12.75 -14.53 -1.91
C LEU A 50 13.14 -13.82 -0.62
N ASP A 51 12.74 -12.56 -0.47
CA ASP A 51 13.10 -11.73 0.67
C ASP A 51 12.06 -10.62 0.93
N ALA A 52 12.22 -9.95 2.07
CA ALA A 52 11.34 -8.87 2.50
C ALA A 52 11.41 -7.65 1.57
N THR A 53 12.54 -7.36 0.94
CA THR A 53 12.67 -6.21 0.02
C THR A 53 11.82 -6.42 -1.24
N VAL A 54 11.80 -7.66 -1.74
CA VAL A 54 10.91 -8.07 -2.83
C VAL A 54 9.45 -7.97 -2.39
N ALA A 55 9.11 -8.41 -1.17
CA ALA A 55 7.76 -8.31 -0.62
C ALA A 55 7.28 -6.84 -0.53
N GLU A 56 8.11 -5.94 -0.01
CA GLU A 56 7.82 -4.49 0.05
C GLU A 56 7.60 -3.88 -1.34
N SER A 57 8.43 -4.27 -2.30
CA SER A 57 8.29 -3.80 -3.68
C SER A 57 7.01 -4.32 -4.33
N LEU A 58 6.59 -5.54 -4.02
CA LEU A 58 5.31 -6.09 -4.48
C LEU A 58 4.12 -5.35 -3.86
N ALA A 59 4.17 -4.99 -2.57
CA ALA A 59 3.12 -4.19 -1.94
C ALA A 59 2.93 -2.84 -2.65
N LEU A 60 4.02 -2.17 -3.03
CA LEU A 60 3.96 -0.92 -3.82
C LEU A 60 3.40 -1.15 -5.23
N LEU A 61 3.69 -2.28 -5.86
CA LEU A 61 3.09 -2.65 -7.14
C LEU A 61 1.59 -2.92 -7.01
N ASP A 62 1.15 -3.59 -5.95
CA ASP A 62 -0.28 -3.84 -5.68
C ASP A 62 -1.04 -2.53 -5.45
N ALA A 63 -0.42 -1.56 -4.76
CA ALA A 63 -0.95 -0.21 -4.62
C ALA A 63 -1.17 0.46 -5.98
N CYS A 64 -0.21 0.35 -6.90
CA CYS A 64 -0.33 0.88 -8.26
C CYS A 64 -1.47 0.19 -9.03
N ILE A 65 -1.54 -1.14 -8.97
CA ILE A 65 -2.59 -1.91 -9.64
C ILE A 65 -3.97 -1.51 -9.10
N LEU A 66 -4.13 -1.44 -7.79
CA LEU A 66 -5.38 -1.04 -7.13
C LEU A 66 -5.82 0.36 -7.58
N LEU A 67 -4.94 1.36 -7.49
CA LEU A 67 -5.26 2.72 -7.90
C LEU A 67 -5.61 2.81 -9.39
N SER A 68 -4.87 2.09 -10.25
CA SER A 68 -5.14 2.04 -11.68
C SER A 68 -6.49 1.41 -11.99
N MET A 69 -6.84 0.30 -11.33
CA MET A 69 -8.13 -0.36 -11.49
C MET A 69 -9.30 0.53 -11.05
N LEU A 70 -9.08 1.36 -10.02
CA LEU A 70 -10.06 2.30 -9.50
C LEU A 70 -10.12 3.62 -10.30
N GLY A 71 -9.25 3.82 -11.28
CA GLY A 71 -9.20 5.03 -12.09
C GLY A 71 -8.78 6.28 -11.30
N ILE A 72 -8.02 6.12 -10.22
CA ILE A 72 -7.64 7.22 -9.33
C ILE A 72 -6.54 8.04 -9.97
N LYS A 73 -6.85 9.30 -10.30
CA LYS A 73 -5.92 10.21 -10.97
C LYS A 73 -4.88 10.80 -10.03
N ASN A 74 -5.27 11.18 -8.82
CA ASN A 74 -4.41 11.89 -7.86
C ASN A 74 -4.17 11.00 -6.63
N ALA A 75 -2.91 10.59 -6.41
CA ALA A 75 -2.57 9.72 -5.30
C ALA A 75 -1.18 9.98 -4.72
N ILE A 76 -1.03 9.75 -3.42
CA ILE A 76 0.27 9.66 -2.74
C ILE A 76 0.44 8.21 -2.29
N ILE A 77 1.47 7.54 -2.78
CA ILE A 77 1.81 6.15 -2.46
C ILE A 77 3.00 6.18 -1.49
N GLU A 78 2.80 5.66 -0.28
CA GLU A 78 3.75 5.71 0.81
C GLU A 78 4.15 4.31 1.28
N SER A 79 5.43 4.14 1.62
CA SER A 79 5.98 2.94 2.26
C SER A 79 7.17 3.34 3.15
N ASP A 80 7.46 2.54 4.18
CA ASP A 80 8.64 2.66 5.02
C ASP A 80 9.86 1.88 4.48
N SER A 81 9.74 1.26 3.30
CA SER A 81 10.87 0.70 2.58
C SER A 81 11.64 1.78 1.81
N LEU A 82 12.66 2.35 2.44
CA LEU A 82 13.54 3.34 1.80
C LEU A 82 14.18 2.78 0.52
N ILE A 83 14.56 1.49 0.51
CA ILE A 83 15.17 0.83 -0.65
C ILE A 83 14.20 0.78 -1.83
N ALA A 84 12.94 0.40 -1.60
CA ALA A 84 11.97 0.32 -2.68
C ALA A 84 11.61 1.73 -3.20
N ILE A 85 11.35 2.68 -2.30
CA ILE A 85 11.04 4.07 -2.66
C ILE A 85 12.20 4.71 -3.43
N SER A 86 13.44 4.61 -2.94
CA SER A 86 14.59 5.18 -3.64
C SER A 86 14.79 4.55 -5.01
N SER A 87 14.63 3.23 -5.13
CA SER A 87 14.75 2.53 -6.43
C SER A 87 13.68 2.95 -7.45
N ILE A 88 12.46 3.26 -6.99
CA ILE A 88 11.40 3.80 -7.84
C ILE A 88 11.75 5.22 -8.32
N LEU A 89 12.30 6.05 -7.43
CA LEU A 89 12.62 7.45 -7.73
C LEU A 89 13.95 7.62 -8.49
N SER A 90 14.88 6.67 -8.36
CA SER A 90 16.16 6.65 -9.07
C SER A 90 16.03 6.16 -10.52
N ASN A 91 17.06 6.41 -11.33
CA ASN A 91 17.18 5.83 -12.66
C ASN A 91 17.52 4.32 -12.58
N ALA A 92 17.13 3.56 -13.61
CA ALA A 92 17.16 2.08 -13.58
C ALA A 92 18.54 1.45 -13.28
N SER A 93 19.64 2.17 -13.50
CA SER A 93 21.01 1.70 -13.30
C SER A 93 21.45 1.52 -11.84
N GLU A 94 20.67 2.02 -10.87
CA GLU A 94 21.02 1.98 -9.43
C GLU A 94 20.16 1.00 -8.62
N CYS A 95 19.22 0.32 -9.27
CA CYS A 95 18.27 -0.57 -8.61
C CYS A 95 18.90 -1.94 -8.32
N HIS A 96 18.64 -2.49 -7.13
CA HIS A 96 19.04 -3.87 -6.82
C HIS A 96 18.38 -4.85 -7.81
N TRP A 97 19.18 -5.77 -8.35
CA TRP A 97 18.78 -6.67 -9.43
C TRP A 97 17.54 -7.52 -9.09
N ASN A 98 17.32 -7.87 -7.82
CA ASN A 98 16.22 -8.70 -7.36
C ASN A 98 14.86 -8.00 -7.44
N ILE A 99 14.81 -6.68 -7.22
CA ILE A 99 13.58 -5.88 -7.29
C ILE A 99 13.42 -5.16 -8.63
N ASN A 100 14.47 -5.08 -9.45
CA ASN A 100 14.45 -4.34 -10.71
C ASN A 100 13.25 -4.69 -11.63
N PRO A 101 12.88 -5.98 -11.84
CA PRO A 101 11.71 -6.32 -12.64
C PRO A 101 10.38 -5.77 -12.07
N ILE A 102 10.28 -5.65 -10.75
CA ILE A 102 9.10 -5.11 -10.06
C ILE A 102 9.10 -3.59 -10.19
N ILE A 103 10.24 -2.94 -9.99
CA ILE A 103 10.40 -1.49 -10.16
C ILE A 103 10.05 -1.08 -11.59
N ASP A 104 10.48 -1.84 -12.61
CA ASP A 104 10.13 -1.59 -14.00
C ASP A 104 8.62 -1.72 -14.27
N ARG A 105 7.92 -2.61 -13.57
CA ARG A 105 6.45 -2.71 -13.65
C ARG A 105 5.79 -1.52 -12.99
N ILE A 106 6.27 -1.09 -11.81
CA ILE A 106 5.78 0.09 -11.10
C ILE A 106 5.94 1.33 -11.99
N LYS A 107 7.13 1.57 -12.56
CA LYS A 107 7.40 2.71 -13.44
C LYS A 107 6.52 2.71 -14.69
N ARG A 108 6.33 1.55 -15.33
CA ARG A 108 5.41 1.42 -16.48
C ARG A 108 3.97 1.77 -16.11
N CYS A 109 3.50 1.35 -14.94
CA CYS A 109 2.17 1.74 -14.45
C CYS A 109 2.12 3.25 -14.17
N TRP A 110 3.11 3.77 -13.43
CA TRP A 110 3.20 5.18 -13.05
C TRP A 110 3.22 6.13 -14.24
N ASN A 111 3.84 5.76 -15.36
CA ASN A 111 3.83 6.56 -16.60
C ASN A 111 2.42 6.85 -17.14
N GLY A 112 1.41 6.03 -16.81
CA GLY A 112 0.01 6.29 -17.15
C GLY A 112 -0.70 7.26 -16.20
N TRP A 113 -0.08 7.61 -15.07
CA TRP A 113 -0.70 8.32 -13.95
C TRP A 113 0.21 9.46 -13.45
N PRO A 114 0.28 10.59 -14.19
CA PRO A 114 1.27 11.64 -13.95
C PRO A 114 1.13 12.36 -12.60
N ASN A 115 -0.03 12.28 -11.95
CA ASN A 115 -0.28 12.92 -10.65
C ASN A 115 -0.11 11.97 -9.45
N TRP A 116 0.46 10.78 -9.67
CA TRP A 116 0.87 9.92 -8.57
C TRP A 116 2.24 10.33 -8.04
N VAL A 117 2.39 10.31 -6.72
CA VAL A 117 3.64 10.65 -6.04
C VAL A 117 4.03 9.51 -5.11
N PHE A 118 5.26 8.99 -5.26
CA PHE A 118 5.85 8.04 -4.32
C PHE A 118 6.60 8.79 -3.22
N LYS A 119 6.41 8.39 -1.96
CA LYS A 119 7.10 9.00 -0.81
C LYS A 119 7.51 7.96 0.21
N PHE A 120 8.66 8.19 0.82
CA PHE A 120 9.05 7.48 2.02
C PHE A 120 8.22 7.99 3.20
N ALA A 121 7.65 7.08 3.97
CA ALA A 121 7.00 7.36 5.25
C ALA A 121 7.73 6.58 6.35
N PRO A 122 8.11 7.19 7.48
CA PRO A 122 8.72 6.44 8.57
C PRO A 122 7.72 5.40 9.12
N ARG A 123 8.23 4.33 9.74
CA ARG A 123 7.42 3.23 10.29
C ARG A 123 6.32 3.70 11.26
N SER A 124 6.55 4.78 12.02
CA SER A 124 5.54 5.39 12.90
C SER A 124 4.34 5.98 12.15
N ALA A 125 4.49 6.30 10.87
CA ALA A 125 3.44 6.79 9.98
C ALA A 125 2.91 5.71 9.01
N ASN A 126 3.52 4.52 8.97
CA ASN A 126 3.11 3.38 8.15
C ASN A 126 2.59 2.19 8.99
N GLY A 127 2.44 2.39 10.31
CA GLY A 127 2.14 1.32 11.27
C GLY A 127 0.87 0.55 10.94
N SER A 128 -0.15 1.22 10.39
CA SER A 128 -1.38 0.54 9.99
C SER A 128 -1.22 -0.44 8.84
N ALA A 129 -0.46 -0.08 7.79
CA ALA A 129 -0.17 -1.00 6.69
C ALA A 129 0.60 -2.23 7.20
N HIS A 130 1.56 -2.00 8.11
CA HIS A 130 2.32 -3.06 8.77
C HIS A 130 1.45 -4.00 9.60
N ALA A 131 0.59 -3.43 10.45
CA ALA A 131 -0.33 -4.20 11.28
C ALA A 131 -1.32 -5.01 10.42
N LEU A 132 -1.81 -4.42 9.33
CA LEU A 132 -2.70 -5.10 8.38
C LEU A 132 -2.01 -6.28 7.69
N ALA A 133 -0.79 -6.08 7.21
CA ALA A 133 0.00 -7.12 6.56
C ALA A 133 0.28 -8.31 7.50
N ASN A 134 0.66 -8.03 8.75
CA ASN A 134 0.88 -9.07 9.78
C ASN A 134 -0.40 -9.82 10.13
N TRP A 135 -1.51 -9.11 10.33
CA TRP A 135 -2.81 -9.75 10.60
C TRP A 135 -3.19 -10.69 9.45
N ALA A 136 -3.10 -10.20 8.22
CA ALA A 136 -3.45 -10.94 7.02
C ALA A 136 -2.54 -12.15 6.79
N LEU A 137 -1.24 -12.04 7.10
CA LEU A 137 -0.32 -13.18 7.08
C LEU A 137 -0.72 -14.22 8.13
N PHE A 138 -1.06 -13.79 9.35
CA PHE A 138 -1.45 -14.67 10.46
C PHE A 138 -2.74 -15.45 10.18
N CYS A 139 -3.78 -14.78 9.66
CA CYS A 139 -5.05 -15.42 9.33
C CYS A 139 -5.12 -15.96 7.89
N ASN A 140 -4.05 -15.78 7.10
CA ASN A 140 -3.96 -16.13 5.68
C ASN A 140 -5.13 -15.54 4.86
N PHE A 141 -5.39 -14.24 5.02
CA PHE A 141 -6.47 -13.52 4.35
C PHE A 141 -5.95 -12.67 3.18
N GLU A 142 -6.55 -12.85 2.01
CA GLU A 142 -6.31 -12.05 0.80
C GLU A 142 -7.62 -11.41 0.32
N GLY A 143 -7.54 -10.15 -0.10
CA GLY A 143 -8.65 -9.43 -0.70
C GLY A 143 -9.01 -8.12 0.00
N CYS A 144 -10.19 -7.62 -0.29
CA CYS A 144 -10.75 -6.42 0.35
C CYS A 144 -11.11 -6.69 1.81
N VAL A 145 -10.72 -5.78 2.70
CA VAL A 145 -11.11 -5.80 4.13
C VAL A 145 -12.13 -4.68 4.36
N PRO A 146 -13.42 -5.01 4.58
CA PRO A 146 -14.42 -4.02 4.97
C PRO A 146 -13.98 -3.26 6.23
N LEU A 147 -14.24 -1.94 6.30
CA LEU A 147 -13.79 -1.09 7.42
C LEU A 147 -14.20 -1.61 8.80
N ASN A 148 -15.40 -2.18 8.91
CA ASN A 148 -15.93 -2.76 10.14
C ASN A 148 -15.30 -4.11 10.52
N LEU A 149 -14.51 -4.71 9.64
CA LEU A 149 -13.77 -5.96 9.86
C LEU A 149 -12.26 -5.74 10.00
N ILE A 150 -11.77 -4.50 9.83
CA ILE A 150 -10.38 -4.17 10.08
C ILE A 150 -10.10 -4.35 11.59
N PRO A 151 -9.11 -5.17 11.98
CA PRO A 151 -8.75 -5.35 13.39
C PRO A 151 -8.39 -4.02 14.04
N VAL A 152 -8.79 -3.81 15.30
CA VAL A 152 -8.52 -2.56 16.03
C VAL A 152 -7.02 -2.24 16.09
N SER A 153 -6.17 -3.28 16.14
CA SER A 153 -4.71 -3.15 16.12
C SER A 153 -4.14 -2.52 14.86
N VAL A 154 -4.91 -2.45 13.78
CA VAL A 154 -4.53 -1.77 12.53
C VAL A 154 -4.64 -0.26 12.67
N PHE A 155 -5.49 0.28 13.56
CA PHE A 155 -5.59 1.72 13.81
C PHE A 155 -4.52 2.18 14.82
N CYS A 156 -3.25 1.88 14.53
CA CYS A 156 -2.11 2.11 15.42
C CYS A 156 -1.23 3.31 15.05
N ASP A 157 -1.55 4.00 13.96
CA ASP A 157 -1.01 5.32 13.63
C ASP A 157 -2.11 6.40 13.76
N LEU A 158 -1.82 7.65 13.39
CA LEU A 158 -2.75 8.79 13.57
C LEU A 158 -4.06 8.68 12.75
N GLY A 159 -4.26 7.62 11.97
CA GLY A 159 -5.52 7.40 11.26
C GLY A 159 -6.61 6.75 12.10
N HIS A 160 -7.83 7.18 11.82
CA HIS A 160 -9.06 6.72 12.44
C HIS A 160 -10.05 6.34 11.33
N PRO A 161 -10.93 5.35 11.55
CA PRO A 161 -12.01 5.05 10.62
C PRO A 161 -13.06 6.15 10.62
N LEU A 162 -13.83 6.25 9.53
CA LEU A 162 -14.78 7.35 9.27
C LEU A 162 -15.90 7.52 10.32
N ASP A 163 -16.07 6.60 11.29
CA ASP A 163 -17.19 6.61 12.24
C ASP A 163 -16.81 6.25 13.70
N LEU A 164 -15.62 6.61 14.19
CA LEU A 164 -15.29 6.54 15.63
C LEU A 164 -15.15 7.94 16.24
N ILE A 165 -16.28 8.66 16.27
CA ILE A 165 -16.54 9.62 17.34
C ILE A 165 -17.12 8.78 18.48
N ILE A 166 -16.31 8.53 19.51
CA ILE A 166 -16.79 8.01 20.81
C ILE A 166 -17.56 9.13 21.49
#